data_AF-A0A956ZEG1-F1
#
_entry.id   AF-A0A956ZEG1-F1
#
_cell.length_a   1.000
_cell.length_b   1.000
_cell.length_c   1.000
_cell.angle_alpha   90.00
_cell.angle_beta   90.00
_cell.angle_gamma   90.00
#
_symmetry.space_group_name_H-M   'P 1'
#
loop_
_entity.id
_entity.type
_entity.pdbx_description
1 polymer ?
#
loop_
_entity_poly.entity_id
_entity_poly.type
_entity_poly.pdbx_seq_one_letter_code
_entity_poly.pdbx_strand_id
1 'polypeptide(L)'
;MNFKCPVCLTTSLVRTWQEDGPQSFTCPDCGGVLVAIDNYQSWRDSNRSINSKKAFCGALSPSVISAEKTGLKFCPGCRHAMRKYRISETIECHLDRCGNCFRFWMDGNEWILLQELGMLGDIPEIFSADWQKTIRIKESENAV
;
A
#
# COMPACT_ATOMS: atom_id res chain seq x y z
N MET A 1 9.96 8.59 -18.15
CA MET A 1 8.85 7.61 -17.99
C MET A 1 7.61 8.36 -17.54
N ASN A 2 6.48 8.16 -18.20
CA ASN A 2 5.21 8.78 -17.86
C ASN A 2 4.27 7.69 -17.34
N PHE A 3 4.02 7.65 -16.04
CA PHE A 3 3.08 6.70 -15.44
C PHE A 3 1.69 7.32 -15.37
N LYS A 4 0.66 6.58 -15.75
CA LYS A 4 -0.74 7.01 -15.59
C LYS A 4 -1.31 6.48 -14.28
N CYS A 5 -2.08 7.31 -13.59
CA CYS A 5 -2.76 6.91 -12.37
C CYS A 5 -3.74 5.76 -12.69
N PRO A 6 -3.66 4.61 -11.98
CA PRO A 6 -4.55 3.47 -12.23
C PRO A 6 -5.98 3.72 -11.74
N VAL A 7 -6.20 4.80 -10.98
CA VAL A 7 -7.50 5.21 -10.44
C VAL A 7 -8.14 6.33 -11.27
N CYS A 8 -7.40 7.41 -11.54
CA CYS A 8 -7.92 8.53 -12.34
C CYS A 8 -7.89 8.26 -13.85
N LEU A 9 -7.01 7.37 -14.31
CA LEU A 9 -6.77 6.97 -15.70
C LEU A 9 -6.24 8.08 -16.63
N THR A 10 -6.62 9.34 -16.41
CA THR A 10 -6.24 10.50 -17.22
C THR A 10 -4.97 11.17 -16.71
N THR A 11 -4.80 11.21 -15.38
CA THR A 11 -3.71 11.92 -14.69
C THR A 11 -2.39 11.19 -14.79
N SER A 12 -1.31 11.93 -15.04
CA SER A 12 0.05 11.43 -14.98
C SER A 12 0.61 11.55 -13.56
N LEU A 13 1.29 10.52 -13.09
CA LEU A 13 1.97 10.52 -11.80
C LEU A 13 3.22 11.39 -11.86
N VAL A 14 3.47 12.15 -10.80
CA VAL A 14 4.65 12.99 -10.63
C VAL A 14 5.63 12.30 -9.68
N ARG A 15 6.94 12.44 -9.94
CA ARG A 15 7.96 11.90 -9.02
C ARG A 15 7.91 12.72 -7.73
N THR A 16 7.82 12.03 -6.59
CA THR A 16 7.69 12.64 -5.27
C THR A 16 8.76 12.08 -4.33
N TRP A 17 9.34 12.98 -3.53
CA TRP A 17 10.16 12.62 -2.39
C TRP A 17 9.24 12.69 -1.16
N GLN A 18 9.01 11.54 -0.53
CA GLN A 18 8.21 11.46 0.69
C GLN A 18 9.15 11.81 1.85
N GLU A 19 8.72 12.69 2.77
CA GLU A 19 9.55 13.09 3.92
C GLU A 19 9.94 11.87 4.77
N ASP A 20 8.99 10.97 5.01
CA ASP A 20 9.18 9.76 5.81
C ASP A 20 8.95 8.46 5.00
N GLY A 21 9.36 8.43 3.73
CA GLY A 21 9.06 7.30 2.86
C GLY A 21 10.01 7.09 1.69
N PRO A 22 9.87 5.97 0.97
CA PRO A 22 10.62 5.71 -0.24
C PRO A 22 10.30 6.73 -1.33
N GLN A 23 11.27 6.91 -2.22
CA GLN A 23 11.03 7.65 -3.45
C GLN A 23 9.90 6.98 -4.26
N SER A 24 8.92 7.79 -4.64
CA SER A 24 7.65 7.30 -5.21
C SER A 24 7.18 8.17 -6.36
N PHE A 25 6.05 7.78 -6.96
CA PHE A 25 5.30 8.62 -7.88
C PHE A 25 3.89 8.82 -7.35
N THR A 26 3.47 10.07 -7.18
CA THR A 26 2.16 10.43 -6.60
C THR A 26 1.22 10.97 -7.68
N CYS A 27 -0.06 10.66 -7.57
CA CYS A 27 -1.10 11.29 -8.38
C CYS A 27 -1.50 12.63 -7.74
N PRO A 28 -1.41 13.77 -8.45
CA PRO A 28 -1.82 15.06 -7.91
C PRO A 28 -3.33 15.16 -7.65
N ASP A 29 -4.15 14.37 -8.36
CA ASP A 29 -5.61 14.49 -8.28
C ASP A 29 -6.24 13.63 -7.17
N CYS A 30 -5.67 12.45 -6.90
CA CYS A 30 -6.22 11.51 -5.90
C CYS A 30 -5.26 11.17 -4.76
N GLY A 31 -4.03 11.69 -4.79
CA GLY A 31 -3.00 11.42 -3.77
C GLY A 31 -2.42 10.01 -3.81
N GLY A 32 -2.89 9.12 -4.70
CA GLY A 32 -2.40 7.75 -4.76
C GLY A 32 -0.92 7.64 -5.09
N VAL A 33 -0.24 6.65 -4.52
CA VAL A 33 1.21 6.52 -4.50
C VAL A 33 1.64 5.22 -5.15
N LEU A 34 2.52 5.32 -6.15
CA LEU A 34 3.20 4.20 -6.79
C LEU A 34 4.64 4.11 -6.29
N VAL A 35 5.02 2.95 -5.77
CA VAL A 35 6.38 2.70 -5.27
C VAL A 35 6.99 1.52 -6.02
N ALA A 36 8.26 1.65 -6.39
CA ALA A 36 9.04 0.55 -6.93
C ALA A 36 9.74 -0.21 -5.80
N ILE A 37 9.84 -1.54 -5.93
CA ILE A 37 10.31 -2.40 -4.83
C ILE A 37 11.77 -2.11 -4.44
N ASP A 38 12.60 -1.73 -5.40
CA ASP A 38 13.99 -1.29 -5.25
C ASP A 38 14.09 0.02 -4.46
N ASN A 39 13.24 1.00 -4.77
CA ASN A 39 13.14 2.25 -4.00
C ASN A 39 12.70 1.98 -2.56
N TYR A 40 11.74 1.07 -2.38
CA TYR A 40 11.27 0.66 -1.05
C TYR A 40 12.37 -0.01 -0.23
N GLN A 41 13.08 -0.98 -0.80
CA GLN A 41 14.17 -1.68 -0.14
C GLN A 41 15.29 -0.72 0.27
N SER A 42 15.72 0.15 -0.65
CA SER A 42 16.75 1.15 -0.38
C SER A 42 16.38 2.07 0.78
N TRP A 43 15.12 2.52 0.82
CA TRP A 43 14.60 3.31 1.95
C TRP A 43 14.55 2.48 3.24
N ARG A 44 14.03 1.25 3.21
CA ARG A 44 13.88 0.40 4.39
C ARG A 44 15.23 0.09 5.04
N ASP A 45 16.23 -0.22 4.24
CA ASP A 45 17.59 -0.52 4.70
C ASP A 45 18.25 0.70 5.35
N SER A 46 18.03 1.88 4.79
CA SER A 46 18.51 3.16 5.35
C SER A 46 17.79 3.56 6.64
N ASN A 47 16.57 3.05 6.88
CA ASN A 47 15.71 3.39 8.01
C ASN A 47 15.47 2.22 8.98
N ARG A 48 16.37 1.22 8.98
CA ARG A 48 16.21 -0.04 9.72
C ARG A 48 16.11 0.13 11.25
N SER A 49 16.73 1.18 11.81
CA SER A 49 16.65 1.51 13.24
C SER A 49 15.30 2.10 13.67
N ILE A 50 14.55 2.69 12.73
CA ILE A 50 13.23 3.31 12.95
C ILE A 50 12.12 2.28 12.72
N ASN A 51 12.28 1.44 11.69
CA ASN A 51 11.29 0.43 11.27
C ASN A 51 11.28 -0.87 12.12
N SER A 52 12.20 -1.04 13.07
CA SER A 52 12.31 -2.26 13.90
C SER A 52 11.43 -2.25 15.17
N LYS A 53 10.61 -1.22 15.39
CA LYS A 53 9.95 -0.99 16.69
C LYS A 53 8.43 -1.15 16.76
N LYS A 54 7.71 -1.50 15.70
CA LYS A 54 6.26 -1.72 15.80
C LYS A 54 5.79 -2.89 14.95
N ALA A 55 5.78 -4.08 15.54
CA ALA A 55 4.74 -5.03 15.18
C ALA A 55 3.41 -4.36 15.57
N PHE A 56 2.61 -3.96 14.58
CA PHE A 56 1.31 -3.40 14.85
C PHE A 56 0.41 -4.48 15.49
N CYS A 57 0.27 -4.41 16.82
CA CYS A 57 -0.62 -5.25 17.63
C CYS A 57 -1.86 -4.47 18.09
N GLY A 58 -2.34 -3.51 17.30
CA GLY A 58 -3.48 -2.66 17.64
C GLY A 58 -4.70 -2.98 16.79
N ALA A 59 -5.91 -2.74 17.31
CA ALA A 59 -7.08 -2.64 16.46
C ALA A 59 -7.02 -1.29 15.73
N LEU A 60 -7.19 -1.27 14.40
CA LEU A 60 -7.31 -0.01 13.67
C LEU A 60 -8.64 0.66 14.03
N SER A 61 -8.59 1.95 14.37
CA SER A 61 -9.80 2.74 14.64
C SER A 61 -10.66 2.85 13.36
N PRO A 62 -11.96 2.54 13.40
CA PRO A 62 -12.86 2.59 12.23
C PRO A 62 -13.04 3.98 11.60
N SER A 63 -12.46 5.04 12.17
CA SER A 63 -12.69 6.42 11.77
C SER A 63 -12.08 6.83 10.42
N VAL A 64 -11.39 5.93 9.72
CA VAL A 64 -10.84 6.17 8.37
C VAL A 64 -11.44 5.15 7.40
N ILE A 65 -12.73 5.26 7.14
CA ILE A 65 -13.40 4.48 6.09
C ILE A 65 -12.99 5.12 4.75
N SER A 66 -11.98 4.56 4.11
CA SER A 66 -11.69 4.87 2.72
C SER A 66 -12.74 4.18 1.86
N ALA A 67 -13.61 4.95 1.20
CA ALA A 67 -14.49 4.42 0.17
C ALA A 67 -13.62 3.92 -0.99
N GLU A 68 -13.30 2.63 -1.00
CA GLU A 68 -12.45 2.04 -2.03
C GLU A 68 -13.16 2.17 -3.39
N LYS A 69 -12.46 2.69 -4.41
CA LYS A 69 -12.94 2.57 -5.78
C LYS A 69 -12.79 1.11 -6.19
N THR A 70 -13.87 0.36 -6.05
CA THR A 70 -13.94 -1.08 -6.32
C THR A 70 -13.68 -1.32 -7.81
N GLY A 71 -12.45 -1.71 -8.15
CA GLY A 71 -12.06 -1.98 -9.54
C GLY A 71 -10.71 -2.67 -9.66
N LEU A 72 -10.54 -3.44 -10.74
CA LEU A 72 -9.26 -4.04 -11.09
C LEU A 72 -8.29 -2.93 -11.53
N LYS A 73 -7.20 -2.74 -10.79
CA LYS A 73 -6.18 -1.75 -11.13
C LYS A 73 -5.08 -2.39 -11.99
N PHE A 74 -4.63 -1.67 -13.02
CA PHE A 74 -3.51 -2.08 -13.86
C PHE A 74 -2.23 -1.33 -13.49
N CYS A 75 -1.12 -2.05 -13.42
CA CYS A 75 0.17 -1.48 -13.03
C CYS A 75 0.59 -0.36 -14.00
N PRO A 76 0.86 0.87 -13.52
CA PRO A 76 1.31 1.96 -14.40
C PRO A 76 2.62 1.67 -15.13
N GLY A 77 3.46 0.79 -14.57
CA GLY A 77 4.76 0.43 -15.14
C GLY A 77 4.71 -0.57 -16.30
N CYS A 78 3.86 -1.61 -16.20
CA CYS A 78 3.85 -2.72 -17.17
C CYS A 78 2.44 -3.16 -17.61
N ARG A 79 1.39 -2.45 -17.18
CA ARG A 79 -0.03 -2.70 -17.50
C ARG A 79 -0.57 -4.08 -17.13
N HIS A 80 0.13 -4.85 -16.30
CA HIS A 80 -0.39 -6.10 -15.76
C HIS A 80 -1.39 -5.80 -14.64
N ALA A 81 -2.40 -6.66 -14.50
CA ALA A 81 -3.34 -6.60 -13.39
C ALA A 81 -2.60 -6.70 -12.04
N MET A 82 -2.96 -5.82 -11.11
CA MET A 82 -2.42 -5.83 -9.75
C MET A 82 -3.30 -6.68 -8.84
N ARG A 83 -2.66 -7.33 -7.88
CA ARG A 83 -3.34 -8.13 -6.85
C ARG A 83 -3.50 -7.30 -5.59
N LYS A 84 -4.68 -7.38 -4.98
CA LYS A 84 -4.98 -6.74 -3.69
C LYS A 84 -4.47 -7.60 -2.53
N TYR A 85 -3.89 -6.95 -1.54
CA TYR A 85 -3.41 -7.54 -0.29
C TYR A 85 -4.02 -6.77 0.88
N ARG A 86 -4.73 -7.46 1.78
CA ARG A 86 -5.38 -6.83 2.93
C ARG A 86 -4.36 -6.37 3.96
N ILE A 87 -4.53 -5.16 4.46
CA ILE A 87 -3.74 -4.62 5.57
C ILE A 87 -4.42 -4.94 6.91
N SER A 88 -5.75 -4.99 6.95
CA SER A 88 -6.51 -5.28 8.18
C SER A 88 -7.73 -6.14 7.92
N GLU A 89 -8.19 -6.78 8.98
CA GLU A 89 -9.43 -7.53 9.10
C GLU A 89 -10.66 -6.64 9.40
N THR A 90 -10.45 -5.45 9.97
CA THR A 90 -11.55 -4.56 10.39
C THR A 90 -11.77 -3.38 9.46
N ILE A 91 -10.75 -2.97 8.71
CA ILE A 91 -10.81 -1.83 7.79
C ILE A 91 -10.58 -2.31 6.36
N GLU A 92 -11.41 -1.81 5.45
CA GLU A 92 -11.24 -1.99 4.01
C GLU A 92 -10.03 -1.16 3.51
N CYS A 93 -8.83 -1.71 3.72
CA CYS A 93 -7.57 -1.10 3.31
C CYS A 93 -6.68 -2.16 2.67
N HIS A 94 -6.18 -1.87 1.46
CA HIS A 94 -5.44 -2.82 0.66
C HIS A 94 -4.14 -2.23 0.10
N LEU A 95 -3.22 -3.11 -0.24
CA LEU A 95 -2.09 -2.82 -1.11
C LEU A 95 -2.28 -3.51 -2.45
N ASP A 96 -2.13 -2.77 -3.54
CA ASP A 96 -2.15 -3.33 -4.88
C ASP A 96 -0.72 -3.61 -5.34
N ARG A 97 -0.35 -4.88 -5.56
CA ARG A 97 1.00 -5.25 -6.04
C ARG A 97 0.96 -5.89 -7.42
N CYS A 98 1.86 -5.43 -8.29
CA CYS A 98 2.08 -6.05 -9.58
C CYS A 98 2.95 -7.30 -9.46
N GLY A 99 2.44 -8.44 -9.91
CA GLY A 99 3.22 -9.71 -9.94
C GLY A 99 4.32 -9.76 -11.00
N ASN A 100 4.33 -8.82 -11.97
CA ASN A 100 5.29 -8.81 -13.08
C ASN A 100 6.50 -7.90 -12.85
N CYS A 101 6.29 -6.65 -12.41
CA CYS A 101 7.37 -5.69 -12.18
C CYS A 101 7.53 -5.28 -10.70
N PHE A 102 6.79 -5.93 -9.80
CA PHE A 102 6.88 -5.77 -8.34
C PHE A 102 6.64 -4.36 -7.77
N ARG A 103 6.26 -3.38 -8.60
CA ARG A 103 5.72 -2.11 -8.12
C ARG A 103 4.42 -2.35 -7.36
N PHE A 104 4.20 -1.53 -6.35
CA PHE A 104 2.97 -1.53 -5.58
C PHE A 104 2.35 -0.14 -5.55
N TRP A 105 1.03 -0.13 -5.41
CA TRP A 105 0.16 1.04 -5.43
C TRP A 105 -0.65 1.09 -4.14
N MET A 106 -0.83 2.30 -3.63
CA MET A 106 -1.71 2.64 -2.52
C MET A 106 -2.57 3.82 -2.94
N ASP A 107 -3.86 3.80 -2.63
CA ASP A 107 -4.69 4.99 -2.78
C ASP A 107 -4.27 6.05 -1.73
N GLY A 108 -4.56 7.32 -1.99
CA GLY A 108 -4.00 8.43 -1.17
C GLY A 108 -4.30 8.29 0.32
N ASN A 109 -5.52 7.89 0.67
CA ASN A 109 -5.93 7.66 2.06
C ASN A 109 -5.22 6.46 2.69
N GLU A 110 -4.94 5.41 1.91
CA GLU A 110 -4.25 4.19 2.40
C GLU A 110 -2.77 4.47 2.70
N TRP A 111 -2.13 5.31 1.87
CA TRP A 111 -0.76 5.75 2.08
C TRP A 111 -0.62 6.52 3.40
N ILE A 112 -1.50 7.51 3.61
CA ILE A 112 -1.52 8.33 4.84
C ILE A 112 -1.75 7.43 6.06
N LEU A 113 -2.71 6.50 5.97
CA LEU A 113 -3.00 5.57 7.05
C LEU A 113 -1.77 4.71 7.41
N LEU A 114 -1.06 4.15 6.42
CA LEU A 114 0.16 3.39 6.68
C LEU A 114 1.27 4.20 7.36
N GLN A 115 1.38 5.49 7.02
CA GLN A 115 2.31 6.41 7.69
C GLN A 115 1.91 6.61 9.15
N GLU A 116 0.65 6.95 9.42
CA GLU A 116 0.14 7.19 10.78
C GLU A 116 0.27 5.96 11.68
N LEU A 117 0.08 4.76 11.12
CA LEU A 117 0.23 3.49 11.84
C LEU A 117 1.69 3.08 12.03
N GLY A 118 2.63 3.71 11.31
CA GLY A 118 4.04 3.31 11.30
C GLY A 118 4.30 1.95 10.64
N MET A 119 3.41 1.51 9.74
CA MET A 119 3.44 0.18 9.11
C MET A 119 4.18 0.15 7.78
N LEU A 120 4.76 1.27 7.34
CA LEU A 120 5.57 1.32 6.11
C LEU A 120 6.72 0.30 6.14
N GLY A 121 7.30 0.03 7.32
CA GLY A 121 8.36 -0.98 7.50
C GLY A 121 7.91 -2.42 7.28
N ASP A 122 6.60 -2.68 7.30
CA ASP A 122 5.99 -4.02 7.34
C ASP A 122 5.35 -4.43 6.00
N ILE A 123 5.44 -3.58 4.97
CA ILE A 123 4.91 -3.85 3.62
C ILE A 123 5.30 -5.26 3.09
N PRO A 124 6.54 -5.76 3.24
CA PRO A 124 6.89 -7.12 2.85
C PRO A 124 6.11 -8.21 3.59
N GLU A 125 5.82 -7.98 4.87
CA GLU A 125 5.03 -8.89 5.69
C GLU A 125 3.57 -8.88 5.26
N ILE A 126 3.00 -7.71 4.94
CA ILE A 126 1.64 -7.59 4.37
C ILE A 126 1.48 -8.43 3.10
N PHE A 127 2.53 -8.50 2.26
CA PHE A 127 2.52 -9.33 1.04
C PHE A 127 2.70 -10.84 1.28
N SER A 128 3.02 -11.25 2.51
CA SER A 128 3.27 -12.65 2.85
C SER A 128 1.99 -13.49 2.87
N ALA A 129 2.14 -14.79 2.60
CA ALA A 129 1.02 -15.72 2.68
C ALA A 129 0.48 -15.85 4.12
N ASP A 130 1.36 -15.81 5.12
CA ASP A 130 1.02 -15.95 6.53
C ASP A 130 0.17 -14.77 7.02
N TRP A 131 0.56 -13.54 6.67
CA TRP A 131 -0.25 -12.35 6.96
C TRP A 131 -1.65 -12.46 6.37
N GLN A 132 -1.73 -12.71 5.06
CA GLN A 132 -3.01 -12.81 4.36
C GLN A 132 -3.86 -13.98 4.87
N LYS A 133 -3.25 -15.06 5.37
CA LYS A 133 -3.97 -16.16 6.01
C LYS A 133 -4.54 -15.74 7.36
N THR A 134 -3.75 -15.07 8.19
CA THR A 134 -4.17 -14.54 9.50
C THR A 134 -5.35 -13.59 9.37
N ILE A 135 -5.30 -12.64 8.42
CA ILE A 135 -6.42 -11.72 8.17
C ILE A 135 -7.70 -12.49 7.82
N ARG A 136 -7.64 -13.48 6.93
CA ARG A 136 -8.82 -14.29 6.54
C ARG A 136 -9.43 -15.05 7.71
N ILE A 137 -8.61 -15.59 8.61
CA ILE A 137 -9.09 -16.30 9.81
C ILE A 137 -9.83 -15.31 10.72
N LYS A 138 -9.22 -14.18 11.03
CA LYS A 138 -9.83 -13.14 11.89
C LYS A 138 -11.13 -12.58 11.32
N GLU A 139 -11.21 -12.37 10.00
CA GLU A 139 -12.46 -11.95 9.35
C GLU A 139 -13.58 -12.98 9.51
N SER A 140 -13.25 -14.28 9.42
CA SER A 140 -14.22 -15.35 9.63
C SER A 140 -14.71 -15.43 11.07
N GLU A 141 -13.86 -15.10 12.05
CA GLU A 141 -14.21 -15.07 13.47
C GLU A 141 -15.08 -13.86 13.82
N ASN A 142 -14.85 -12.70 13.19
CA ASN A 142 -15.63 -11.47 13.40
C ASN A 142 -16.98 -11.45 12.68
N ALA A 143 -17.24 -12.41 11.79
CA ALA A 143 -18.50 -12.51 11.03
C ALA A 143 -19.57 -13.37 11.73
N VAL A 144 -19.29 -13.86 12.94
CA VAL A 144 -20.17 -14.68 13.79
C VAL A 144 -20.71 -13.83 14.94
#